data_AF-A0A4S5CYZ5-F1
#
_entry.id   AF-A0A4S5CYZ5-F1
#
_cell.length_a   1.000
_cell.length_b   1.000
_cell.length_c   1.000
_cell.angle_alpha   90.00
_cell.angle_beta   90.00
_cell.angle_gamma   90.00
#
_symmetry.space_group_name_H-M   'P 1'
#
loop_
_entity.id
_entity.type
_entity.pdbx_description
1 polymer ?
#
loop_
_entity_poly.entity_id
_entity_poly.type
_entity_poly.pdbx_seq_one_letter_code
_entity_poly.pdbx_strand_id
1 'polypeptide(L)'
;MAAVARRAHHPGGGGVGARHRLRPVLRGQRPAARPVPRWSGPGSDGARRGAAGRVLPRRSGGDRPRLADPRLRRDRRRPGRRHNALFQIPVSHDAAKALIAFWRRRGADGTLVHDFTDADLDTRFLGDLYQDLSEDARKRYALLQTSDFVEEFILDLTLTPAIDEFGYDVVRMIDPACGSGHFVLGAFHRLLAQWAEHAPNREPFERVRLALQAVHGVDLNPFAVAIARFRLMVAALRAAGFTTLANTTGYTFPLNIAIGDSLLKQTQQDMFTADLTDVADFSYTTEDLADFPGILKEGTYHAVVGNSPYITVNDKKLNAHYRRMYDACKGAYALSVPFAQRLFRASQRGGQ
;
A
#
# COMPACT_ATOMS: atom_id res chain seq x y z
N MET A 1 9.85 -12.78 -7.16
CA MET A 1 10.12 -12.64 -8.61
C MET A 1 9.35 -11.42 -9.12
N ALA A 2 9.95 -10.24 -9.00
CA ALA A 2 9.31 -9.03 -9.48
C ALA A 2 9.09 -9.10 -10.99
N ALA A 3 7.94 -8.60 -11.44
CA ALA A 3 7.58 -8.58 -12.84
C ALA A 3 7.75 -7.16 -13.38
N VAL A 4 8.39 -7.07 -14.53
CA VAL A 4 8.59 -5.84 -15.29
C VAL A 4 7.77 -5.94 -16.57
N ALA A 5 6.89 -4.97 -16.80
CA ALA A 5 6.21 -4.83 -18.07
C ALA A 5 6.87 -3.72 -18.90
N ARG A 6 7.70 -4.11 -19.86
CA ARG A 6 8.09 -3.27 -20.99
C ARG A 6 7.79 -4.04 -22.27
N ARG A 7 6.91 -3.53 -23.13
CA ARG A 7 6.78 -4.09 -24.49
C ARG A 7 7.93 -3.50 -25.31
N ALA A 8 8.96 -4.31 -25.53
CA ALA A 8 10.10 -3.92 -26.33
C ALA A 8 9.67 -3.62 -27.78
N HIS A 9 10.21 -2.54 -28.34
CA HIS A 9 10.38 -2.41 -29.78
C HIS A 9 11.42 -3.44 -30.21
N HIS A 10 11.14 -4.23 -31.26
CA HIS A 10 12.16 -5.01 -31.94
C HIS A 10 12.89 -4.10 -32.92
N PRO A 11 14.18 -3.78 -32.73
CA PRO A 11 15.06 -3.53 -33.87
C PRO A 11 15.48 -4.89 -34.43
N GLY A 12 15.37 -5.03 -35.75
CA GLY A 12 15.74 -6.26 -36.44
C GLY A 12 17.23 -6.57 -36.31
N GLY A 13 17.53 -7.87 -36.12
CA GLY A 13 18.70 -8.57 -36.69
C GLY A 13 20.08 -8.26 -36.11
N GLY A 14 20.73 -9.31 -35.57
CA GLY A 14 22.19 -9.36 -35.44
C GLY A 14 22.65 -9.99 -34.13
N GLY A 15 22.81 -11.32 -34.11
CA GLY A 15 23.33 -12.03 -32.95
C GLY A 15 24.85 -12.02 -32.87
N VAL A 16 25.39 -12.05 -31.64
CA VAL A 16 26.65 -12.72 -31.29
C VAL A 16 26.53 -13.22 -29.85
N GLY A 17 26.83 -14.50 -29.62
CA GLY A 17 26.74 -15.14 -28.31
C GLY A 17 27.92 -14.83 -27.40
N ALA A 18 27.65 -14.75 -26.09
CA ALA A 18 28.65 -14.83 -25.04
C ALA A 18 28.16 -15.79 -23.95
N ARG A 19 28.85 -16.93 -23.80
CA ARG A 19 28.63 -17.92 -22.74
C ARG A 19 29.38 -17.46 -21.49
N HIS A 20 28.67 -17.11 -20.42
CA HIS A 20 29.27 -16.98 -19.08
C HIS A 20 28.99 -18.22 -18.23
N ARG A 21 30.07 -18.86 -17.77
CA ARG A 21 30.08 -20.00 -16.86
C ARG A 21 29.69 -19.55 -15.45
N LEU A 22 28.68 -20.19 -14.86
CA LEU A 22 28.34 -20.07 -13.44
C LEU A 22 29.36 -20.86 -12.59
N ARG A 23 29.91 -20.23 -11.55
CA ARG A 23 30.68 -20.90 -10.48
C ARG A 23 29.75 -21.26 -9.31
N PRO A 24 29.96 -22.38 -8.60
CA PRO A 24 29.08 -22.83 -7.53
C PRO A 24 29.33 -22.05 -6.22
N VAL A 25 28.25 -21.68 -5.53
CA VAL A 25 28.26 -21.06 -4.20
C VAL A 25 28.34 -22.15 -3.13
N LEU A 26 29.32 -22.03 -2.23
CA LEU A 26 29.57 -22.90 -1.09
C LEU A 26 28.44 -22.77 -0.04
N ARG A 27 27.97 -23.92 0.47
CA ARG A 27 26.99 -24.01 1.57
C ARG A 27 27.61 -23.52 2.89
N GLY A 28 27.16 -22.37 3.37
CA GLY A 28 27.41 -21.87 4.74
C GLY A 28 26.43 -22.47 5.76
N GLN A 29 26.94 -22.79 6.94
CA GLN A 29 26.27 -23.47 8.05
C GLN A 29 25.16 -22.62 8.71
N ARG A 30 24.09 -23.27 9.18
CA ARG A 30 22.98 -22.64 9.94
C ARG A 30 23.43 -22.28 11.37
N PRO A 31 23.21 -21.05 11.88
CA PRO A 31 23.37 -20.76 13.30
C PRO A 31 22.17 -21.27 14.12
N ALA A 32 22.46 -21.68 15.35
CA ALA A 32 21.56 -22.32 16.30
C ALA A 32 20.37 -21.44 16.74
N ALA A 33 19.21 -22.08 16.96
CA ALA A 33 17.97 -21.46 17.42
C ALA A 33 18.14 -20.87 18.83
N ARG A 34 17.79 -19.59 19.01
CA ARG A 34 17.61 -18.95 20.31
C ARG A 34 16.19 -19.21 20.85
N PRO A 35 16.00 -19.35 22.18
CA PRO A 35 14.72 -19.74 22.76
C PRO A 35 13.67 -18.63 22.63
N VAL A 36 12.44 -19.04 22.30
CA VAL A 36 11.25 -18.18 22.24
C VAL A 36 10.72 -17.94 23.67
N PRO A 37 10.50 -16.70 24.12
CA PRO A 37 9.87 -16.45 25.42
C PRO A 37 8.40 -16.88 25.39
N ARG A 38 8.02 -17.79 26.30
CA ARG A 38 6.61 -18.09 26.58
C ARG A 38 6.03 -16.96 27.40
N TRP A 39 5.04 -16.25 26.86
CA TRP A 39 4.22 -15.30 27.60
C TRP A 39 3.00 -16.03 28.17
N SER A 40 3.00 -16.26 29.48
CA SER A 40 1.84 -16.66 30.26
C SER A 40 1.01 -15.41 30.59
N GLY A 41 -0.20 -15.33 30.03
CA GLY A 41 -1.20 -14.35 30.44
C GLY A 41 -1.89 -14.75 31.75
N PRO A 42 -2.38 -13.79 32.56
CA PRO A 42 -3.13 -14.10 33.77
C PRO A 42 -4.57 -14.47 33.41
N GLY A 43 -5.04 -15.64 33.86
CA GLY A 43 -6.47 -15.94 33.90
C GLY A 43 -6.87 -17.40 33.67
N SER A 44 -6.49 -18.29 34.58
CA SER A 44 -7.25 -19.51 34.86
C SER A 44 -7.83 -19.39 36.27
N ASP A 45 -9.13 -19.12 36.38
CA ASP A 45 -10.06 -19.90 37.21
C ASP A 45 -11.46 -19.27 37.31
N GLY A 46 -12.47 -20.11 36.99
CA GLY A 46 -13.70 -20.28 37.77
C GLY A 46 -14.74 -19.17 37.81
N ALA A 47 -15.84 -19.34 37.06
CA ALA A 47 -17.20 -19.35 37.64
C ALA A 47 -18.25 -19.84 36.64
N ARG A 48 -18.85 -20.99 36.93
CA ARG A 48 -20.14 -21.43 36.38
C ARG A 48 -21.27 -20.73 37.12
N ARG A 49 -22.33 -20.32 36.40
CA ARG A 49 -23.78 -20.56 36.64
C ARG A 49 -24.63 -19.38 36.16
N GLY A 50 -25.81 -19.70 35.60
CA GLY A 50 -26.99 -18.83 35.67
C GLY A 50 -27.67 -18.53 34.34
N ALA A 51 -28.60 -19.40 33.94
CA ALA A 51 -29.61 -19.08 32.95
C ALA A 51 -30.56 -17.98 33.47
N ALA A 52 -30.92 -17.01 32.62
CA ALA A 52 -32.19 -16.28 32.66
C ALA A 52 -32.34 -15.44 31.39
N GLY A 53 -33.44 -15.65 30.66
CA GLY A 53 -33.82 -14.79 29.54
C GLY A 53 -34.34 -13.44 29.99
N ARG A 54 -34.18 -12.42 29.13
CA ARG A 54 -35.13 -11.31 28.95
C ARG A 54 -34.74 -10.48 27.72
N VAL A 55 -35.58 -10.55 26.69
CA VAL A 55 -36.41 -9.46 26.14
C VAL A 55 -35.62 -8.25 25.62
N LEU A 56 -35.50 -8.17 24.28
CA LEU A 56 -35.15 -6.98 23.52
C LEU A 56 -36.28 -5.94 23.62
N PRO A 57 -36.01 -4.66 23.95
CA PRO A 57 -36.99 -3.61 23.75
C PRO A 57 -36.90 -3.05 22.32
N ARG A 58 -38.08 -2.95 21.69
CA ARG A 58 -38.33 -2.24 20.44
C ARG A 58 -37.92 -0.76 20.56
N ARG A 59 -37.24 -0.23 19.54
CA ARG A 59 -36.97 1.21 19.40
C ARG A 59 -38.22 1.93 18.89
N SER A 60 -38.80 2.80 19.70
CA SER A 60 -39.68 3.90 19.29
C SER A 60 -38.89 5.22 19.31
N GLY A 61 -39.21 6.11 18.38
CA GLY A 61 -38.47 7.33 18.07
C GLY A 61 -38.47 8.39 19.18
N GLY A 62 -37.50 9.29 19.08
CA GLY A 62 -37.39 10.48 19.91
C GLY A 62 -36.17 11.30 19.51
N ASP A 63 -36.45 12.52 19.05
CA ASP A 63 -35.51 13.55 18.60
C ASP A 63 -34.34 13.83 19.56
N ARG A 64 -33.16 14.11 18.99
CA ARG A 64 -32.08 14.82 19.69
C ARG A 64 -31.61 16.01 18.85
N PRO A 65 -31.47 17.21 19.44
CA PRO A 65 -31.11 18.42 18.71
C PRO A 65 -29.62 18.40 18.32
N ARG A 66 -29.36 18.74 17.06
CA ARG A 66 -28.01 18.96 16.52
C ARG A 66 -27.52 20.35 16.93
N LEU A 67 -26.64 20.42 17.92
CA LEU A 67 -25.76 21.59 18.10
C LEU A 67 -24.58 21.43 17.12
N ALA A 68 -24.72 22.02 15.94
CA ALA A 68 -23.64 22.15 14.97
C ALA A 68 -22.93 23.49 15.18
N ASP A 69 -21.69 23.45 15.68
CA ASP A 69 -20.78 24.58 15.70
C ASP A 69 -20.38 24.94 14.24
N PRO A 70 -20.65 26.17 13.75
CA PRO A 70 -20.40 26.55 12.36
C PRO A 70 -18.92 26.68 11.97
N ARG A 71 -17.97 26.59 12.93
CA ARG A 71 -16.54 26.87 12.66
C ARG A 71 -15.70 25.66 12.27
N LEU A 72 -16.29 24.46 12.21
CA LEU A 72 -15.65 23.24 11.69
C LEU A 72 -16.14 22.91 10.28
N ARG A 73 -15.89 23.79 9.31
CA ARG A 73 -15.88 23.38 7.89
C ARG A 73 -14.66 22.49 7.67
N ARG A 74 -14.82 21.20 7.99
CA ARG A 74 -13.82 20.16 7.77
C ARG A 74 -13.56 20.04 6.27
N ASP A 75 -12.33 20.38 5.91
CA ASP A 75 -11.66 19.97 4.70
C ASP A 75 -11.98 18.49 4.39
N ARG A 76 -12.57 18.26 3.21
CA ARG A 76 -13.06 16.94 2.74
C ARG A 76 -11.92 16.02 2.29
N ARG A 77 -10.65 16.43 2.43
CA ARG A 77 -9.47 15.68 1.99
C ARG A 77 -8.58 15.17 3.13
N ARG A 78 -9.08 15.08 4.36
CA ARG A 78 -8.45 14.20 5.36
C ARG A 78 -8.66 12.75 4.93
N PRO A 79 -7.67 11.84 5.06
CA PRO A 79 -7.87 10.41 4.86
C PRO A 79 -9.14 9.97 5.59
N GLY A 80 -10.13 9.56 4.81
CA GLY A 80 -11.53 9.63 5.21
C GLY A 80 -11.83 8.75 6.40
N ARG A 81 -12.55 9.31 7.39
CA ARG A 81 -13.17 8.52 8.48
C ARG A 81 -14.00 7.33 7.99
N ARG A 82 -14.45 7.36 6.72
CA ARG A 82 -15.29 6.34 6.09
C ARG A 82 -14.55 5.04 5.79
N HIS A 83 -13.30 5.11 5.33
CA HIS A 83 -12.52 3.95 4.86
C HIS A 83 -11.46 3.49 5.87
N ASN A 84 -11.22 4.27 6.91
CA ASN A 84 -10.21 3.95 7.91
C ASN A 84 -10.73 2.94 8.96
N ALA A 85 -10.13 1.74 8.96
CA ALA A 85 -10.45 0.62 9.84
C ALA A 85 -10.43 0.99 11.35
N LEU A 86 -9.65 2.00 11.76
CA LEU A 86 -9.60 2.48 13.14
C LEU A 86 -10.97 2.98 13.63
N PHE A 87 -11.81 3.52 12.73
CA PHE A 87 -13.15 3.99 13.08
C PHE A 87 -14.22 2.89 12.99
N GLN A 88 -13.86 1.69 12.52
CA GLN A 88 -14.75 0.53 12.50
C GLN A 88 -14.73 -0.23 13.83
N ILE A 89 -13.67 -0.05 14.63
CA ILE A 89 -13.53 -0.68 15.95
C ILE A 89 -13.68 0.41 17.02
N PRO A 90 -14.71 0.37 17.88
CA PRO A 90 -14.83 1.31 18.98
C PRO A 90 -13.70 1.08 19.99
N VAL A 91 -12.82 2.08 20.16
CA VAL A 91 -11.81 2.08 21.22
C VAL A 91 -12.43 2.66 22.48
N SER A 92 -12.53 1.85 23.54
CA SER A 92 -13.02 2.33 24.85
C SER A 92 -12.06 3.36 25.45
N HIS A 93 -12.56 4.17 26.39
CA HIS A 93 -11.71 5.13 27.10
C HIS A 93 -10.53 4.43 27.80
N ASP A 94 -10.78 3.28 28.43
CA ASP A 94 -9.74 2.50 29.11
C ASP A 94 -8.72 1.93 28.13
N ALA A 95 -9.15 1.43 26.97
CA ALA A 95 -8.24 0.95 25.93
C ALA A 95 -7.38 2.09 25.37
N ALA A 96 -7.97 3.27 25.14
CA ALA A 96 -7.22 4.46 24.71
C ALA A 96 -6.19 4.89 25.76
N LYS A 97 -6.58 4.90 27.05
CA LYS A 97 -5.68 5.22 28.16
C LYS A 97 -4.54 4.20 28.26
N ALA A 98 -4.85 2.91 28.11
CA ALA A 98 -3.85 1.85 28.12
C ALA A 98 -2.86 1.98 26.96
N LEU A 99 -3.32 2.29 25.74
CA LEU A 99 -2.45 2.55 24.58
C LEU A 99 -1.54 3.75 24.80
N ILE A 100 -2.07 4.87 25.32
CA ILE A 100 -1.28 6.05 25.62
C ILE A 100 -0.24 5.74 26.71
N ALA A 101 -0.65 5.05 27.77
CA ALA A 101 0.24 4.67 28.88
C ALA A 101 1.34 3.71 28.41
N PHE A 102 1.02 2.79 27.50
CA PHE A 102 1.98 1.88 26.87
C PHE A 102 3.07 2.67 26.13
N TRP A 103 2.71 3.53 25.19
CA TRP A 103 3.68 4.30 24.40
C TRP A 103 4.44 5.37 25.19
N ARG A 104 3.86 5.86 26.29
CA ARG A 104 4.52 6.84 27.19
C ARG A 104 5.28 6.19 28.34
N ARG A 105 5.39 4.87 28.37
CA ARG A 105 6.12 4.16 29.43
C ARG A 105 7.56 4.65 29.47
N ARG A 106 8.06 4.95 30.67
CA ARG A 106 9.45 5.35 30.91
C ARG A 106 10.21 4.31 31.72
N GLY A 107 11.50 4.16 31.43
CA GLY A 107 12.43 3.32 32.17
C GLY A 107 12.79 3.91 33.53
N ALA A 108 13.60 3.18 34.31
CA ALA A 108 14.08 3.64 35.62
C ALA A 108 14.96 4.91 35.54
N ASP A 109 15.60 5.11 34.40
CA ASP A 109 16.41 6.28 34.03
C ASP A 109 15.57 7.46 33.49
N GLY A 110 14.25 7.29 33.40
CA GLY A 110 13.32 8.30 32.89
C GLY A 110 13.27 8.39 31.36
N THR A 111 13.98 7.56 30.60
CA THR A 111 13.91 7.56 29.13
C THR A 111 12.64 6.83 28.64
N LEU A 112 12.19 7.10 27.40
CA LEU A 112 11.04 6.37 26.85
C LEU A 112 11.46 4.92 26.55
N VAL A 113 10.64 3.96 27.00
CA VAL A 113 10.87 2.53 26.69
C VAL A 113 10.67 2.26 25.20
N HIS A 114 9.78 3.00 24.56
CA HIS A 114 9.46 2.90 23.14
C HIS A 114 9.82 4.23 22.46
N ASP A 115 11.12 4.45 22.26
CA ASP A 115 11.63 5.62 21.55
C ASP A 115 11.82 5.31 20.05
N PHE A 116 11.21 6.12 19.19
CA PHE A 116 11.35 6.06 17.73
C PHE A 116 11.95 7.36 17.18
N THR A 117 12.65 8.11 18.02
CA THR A 117 13.37 9.31 17.60
C THR A 117 14.45 8.90 16.60
N ASP A 118 14.33 9.40 15.39
CA ASP A 118 15.26 9.15 14.30
C ASP A 118 15.57 10.47 13.60
N ALA A 119 16.85 10.81 13.47
CA ALA A 119 17.27 12.09 12.90
C ALA A 119 16.95 12.19 11.39
N ASP A 120 16.88 11.05 10.72
CA ASP A 120 16.56 10.93 9.30
C ASP A 120 15.06 10.68 9.06
N LEU A 121 14.26 10.54 10.12
CA LEU A 121 12.87 10.12 10.05
C LEU A 121 12.71 8.84 9.22
N ASP A 122 13.63 7.87 9.37
CA ASP A 122 13.49 6.59 8.70
C ASP A 122 12.19 5.91 9.14
N THR A 123 11.45 5.40 8.16
CA THR A 123 10.16 4.74 8.36
C THR A 123 10.13 3.31 7.81
N ARG A 124 11.27 2.80 7.35
CA ARG A 124 11.38 1.45 6.80
C ARG A 124 10.92 0.39 7.80
N PHE A 125 11.36 0.51 9.05
CA PHE A 125 11.07 -0.44 10.12
C PHE A 125 9.56 -0.67 10.33
N LEU A 126 8.69 0.28 9.93
CA LEU A 126 7.23 0.11 10.02
C LEU A 126 6.72 -0.99 9.09
N GLY A 127 7.37 -1.16 7.94
CA GLY A 127 7.10 -2.29 7.06
C GLY A 127 7.48 -3.62 7.71
N ASP A 128 8.62 -3.66 8.43
CA ASP A 128 9.12 -4.87 9.10
C ASP A 128 8.23 -5.23 10.28
N LEU A 129 7.95 -4.25 11.13
CA LEU A 129 7.07 -4.38 12.28
C LEU A 129 5.68 -4.90 11.87
N TYR A 130 5.13 -4.41 10.76
CA TYR A 130 3.83 -4.88 10.29
C TYR A 130 3.82 -6.38 9.94
N GLN A 131 4.92 -6.90 9.39
CA GLN A 131 5.05 -8.32 9.09
C GLN A 131 5.13 -9.17 10.35
N ASP A 132 5.80 -8.66 11.38
CA ASP A 132 5.98 -9.35 12.65
C ASP A 132 4.75 -9.27 13.56
N LEU A 133 3.91 -8.24 13.40
CA LEU A 133 2.71 -8.02 14.21
C LEU A 133 1.59 -9.03 13.96
N SER A 134 1.56 -9.73 12.83
CA SER A 134 0.49 -10.71 12.56
C SER A 134 0.93 -11.83 11.61
N GLU A 135 1.16 -13.02 12.18
CA GLU A 135 1.35 -14.24 11.38
C GLU A 135 0.18 -14.50 10.43
N ASP A 136 -1.04 -14.17 10.85
CA ASP A 136 -2.24 -14.29 10.04
C ASP A 136 -2.29 -13.28 8.89
N ALA A 137 -1.81 -12.04 9.09
CA ALA A 137 -1.68 -11.07 7.99
C ALA A 137 -0.58 -11.51 7.02
N ARG A 138 0.55 -12.02 7.53
CA ARG A 138 1.65 -12.55 6.71
C ARG A 138 1.20 -13.72 5.84
N LYS A 139 0.41 -14.64 6.39
CA LYS A 139 -0.16 -15.79 5.63
C LYS A 139 -1.26 -15.36 4.66
N ARG A 140 -2.21 -14.52 5.09
CA ARG A 140 -3.36 -14.11 4.25
C ARG A 140 -2.97 -13.23 3.07
N TYR A 141 -2.03 -12.30 3.28
CA TYR A 141 -1.63 -11.32 2.27
C TYR A 141 -0.25 -11.61 1.66
N ALA A 142 0.37 -12.74 2.01
CA ALA A 142 1.69 -13.14 1.51
C ALA A 142 2.75 -12.03 1.62
N LEU A 143 2.81 -11.37 2.78
CA LEU A 143 3.68 -10.22 3.03
C LEU A 143 5.16 -10.67 2.99
N LEU A 144 5.81 -10.48 1.85
CA LEU A 144 7.26 -10.60 1.68
C LEU A 144 7.80 -9.24 1.28
N GLN A 145 8.75 -8.69 2.05
CA GLN A 145 9.38 -7.44 1.64
C GLN A 145 10.30 -7.65 0.44
N THR A 146 10.25 -6.70 -0.46
CA THR A 146 11.31 -6.50 -1.45
C THR A 146 12.50 -5.88 -0.72
N SER A 147 13.68 -6.51 -0.76
CA SER A 147 14.90 -5.89 -0.22
C SER A 147 15.32 -4.68 -1.05
N ASP A 148 16.10 -3.75 -0.50
CA ASP A 148 16.51 -2.51 -1.19
C ASP A 148 17.14 -2.75 -2.54
N PHE A 149 18.12 -3.65 -2.57
CA PHE A 149 18.79 -4.00 -3.81
C PHE A 149 17.81 -4.47 -4.90
N VAL A 150 16.73 -5.17 -4.53
CA VAL A 150 15.74 -5.65 -5.49
C VAL A 150 14.84 -4.49 -5.92
N GLU A 151 14.42 -3.63 -4.99
CA GLU A 151 13.64 -2.43 -5.29
C GLU A 151 14.38 -1.52 -6.28
N GLU A 152 15.60 -1.11 -5.94
CA GLU A 152 16.46 -0.25 -6.76
C GLU A 152 16.70 -0.88 -8.13
N PHE A 153 17.08 -2.17 -8.17
CA PHE A 153 17.33 -2.89 -9.42
C PHE A 153 16.12 -2.90 -10.35
N ILE A 154 14.91 -3.09 -9.82
CA ILE A 154 13.70 -3.07 -10.65
C ILE A 154 13.39 -1.66 -11.12
N LEU A 155 13.49 -0.66 -10.25
CA LEU A 155 13.31 0.74 -10.65
C LEU A 155 14.32 1.14 -11.72
N ASP A 156 15.56 0.65 -11.62
CA ASP A 156 16.63 0.87 -12.60
C ASP A 156 16.28 0.33 -13.98
N LEU A 157 15.60 -0.82 -14.03
CA LEU A 157 15.17 -1.45 -15.27
C LEU A 157 13.79 -0.96 -15.78
N THR A 158 13.08 -0.16 -15.00
CA THR A 158 11.69 0.24 -15.30
C THR A 158 11.48 1.74 -15.33
N LEU A 159 11.65 2.41 -14.19
CA LEU A 159 11.37 3.83 -14.05
C LEU A 159 12.46 4.70 -14.67
N THR A 160 13.75 4.37 -14.55
CA THR A 160 14.83 5.15 -15.21
C THR A 160 14.62 5.20 -16.71
N PRO A 161 14.47 4.06 -17.41
CA PRO A 161 14.32 4.09 -18.85
C PRO A 161 13.06 4.84 -19.26
N ALA A 162 12.00 4.80 -18.45
CA ALA A 162 10.79 5.59 -18.69
C ALA A 162 11.00 7.09 -18.47
N ILE A 163 11.81 7.49 -17.48
CA ILE A 163 12.23 8.89 -17.30
C ILE A 163 13.07 9.35 -18.49
N ASP A 164 14.04 8.54 -18.93
CA ASP A 164 14.92 8.86 -20.05
C ASP A 164 14.14 9.00 -21.37
N GLU A 165 13.11 8.17 -21.57
CA GLU A 165 12.31 8.13 -22.79
C GLU A 165 11.21 9.20 -22.83
N PHE A 166 10.49 9.41 -21.72
CA PHE A 166 9.30 10.28 -21.69
C PHE A 166 9.51 11.62 -20.97
N GLY A 167 10.56 11.77 -20.18
CA GLY A 167 10.81 12.95 -19.36
C GLY A 167 10.27 12.83 -17.93
N TYR A 168 11.02 13.37 -16.96
CA TYR A 168 10.70 13.32 -15.53
C TYR A 168 9.41 14.08 -15.16
N ASP A 169 8.99 15.03 -15.98
CA ASP A 169 7.80 15.87 -15.82
C ASP A 169 6.53 15.27 -16.44
N VAL A 170 6.67 14.22 -17.24
CA VAL A 170 5.58 13.51 -17.91
C VAL A 170 5.36 12.11 -17.33
N VAL A 171 6.44 11.44 -16.90
CA VAL A 171 6.40 10.03 -16.52
C VAL A 171 5.41 9.79 -15.38
N ARG A 172 4.76 8.62 -15.43
CA ARG A 172 3.80 8.17 -14.41
C ARG A 172 4.05 6.70 -14.14
N MET A 173 4.03 6.35 -12.87
CA MET A 173 4.33 5.01 -12.39
C MET A 173 3.21 4.50 -11.50
N ILE A 174 2.91 3.20 -11.59
CA ILE A 174 2.04 2.51 -10.62
C ILE A 174 2.64 1.20 -10.13
N ASP A 175 2.42 0.91 -8.86
CA ASP A 175 2.52 -0.43 -8.28
C ASP A 175 1.11 -0.93 -7.88
N PRO A 176 0.53 -1.91 -8.59
CA PRO A 176 -0.82 -2.41 -8.33
C PRO A 176 -0.89 -3.42 -7.17
N ALA A 177 0.23 -3.71 -6.49
CA ALA A 177 0.29 -4.51 -5.27
C ALA A 177 1.34 -3.91 -4.32
N CYS A 178 1.15 -2.64 -3.98
CA CYS A 178 2.23 -1.82 -3.42
C CYS A 178 2.64 -2.16 -1.99
N GLY A 179 1.84 -2.95 -1.27
CA GLY A 179 2.09 -3.31 0.10
C GLY A 179 2.36 -2.09 0.97
N SER A 180 3.47 -2.11 1.71
CA SER A 180 3.91 -0.99 2.55
C SER A 180 4.59 0.14 1.77
N GLY A 181 4.60 0.11 0.44
CA GLY A 181 4.98 1.22 -0.43
C GLY A 181 6.46 1.30 -0.80
N HIS A 182 7.20 0.20 -0.82
CA HIS A 182 8.63 0.19 -1.17
C HIS A 182 8.91 0.82 -2.55
N PHE A 183 8.38 0.23 -3.61
CA PHE A 183 8.53 0.78 -4.97
C PHE A 183 7.97 2.20 -5.12
N VAL A 184 6.89 2.52 -4.42
CA VAL A 184 6.27 3.85 -4.41
C VAL A 184 7.24 4.88 -3.81
N LEU A 185 7.88 4.56 -2.68
CA LEU A 185 8.85 5.45 -2.04
C LEU A 185 10.11 5.61 -2.91
N GLY A 186 10.68 4.51 -3.42
CA GLY A 186 11.82 4.57 -4.31
C GLY A 186 11.54 5.40 -5.56
N ALA A 187 10.36 5.22 -6.17
CA ALA A 187 9.93 6.02 -7.31
C ALA A 187 9.79 7.51 -6.96
N PHE A 188 9.21 7.83 -5.79
CA PHE A 188 9.09 9.21 -5.33
C PHE A 188 10.46 9.87 -5.16
N HIS A 189 11.40 9.21 -4.49
CA HIS A 189 12.76 9.74 -4.30
C HIS A 189 13.48 9.96 -5.62
N ARG A 190 13.37 9.01 -6.56
CA ARG A 190 13.98 9.11 -7.88
C ARG A 190 13.43 10.30 -8.68
N LEU A 191 12.11 10.46 -8.72
CA LEU A 191 11.47 11.57 -9.42
C LEU A 191 11.74 12.91 -8.76
N LEU A 192 11.77 12.95 -7.42
CA LEU A 192 12.13 14.17 -6.70
C LEU A 192 13.57 14.60 -7.02
N ALA A 193 14.51 13.65 -7.12
CA ALA A 193 15.89 13.94 -7.51
C ALA A 193 15.95 14.53 -8.93
N GLN A 194 15.19 13.98 -9.88
CA GLN A 194 15.08 14.51 -11.24
C GLN A 194 14.50 15.94 -11.26
N TRP A 195 13.44 16.20 -10.50
CA TRP A 195 12.90 17.54 -10.34
C TRP A 195 13.90 18.51 -9.70
N ALA A 196 14.73 18.03 -8.77
CA ALA A 196 15.75 18.85 -8.13
C ALA A 196 16.89 19.22 -9.08
N GLU A 197 17.31 18.28 -9.93
CA GLU A 197 18.37 18.46 -10.93
C GLU A 197 17.93 19.37 -12.08
N HIS A 198 16.76 19.11 -12.67
CA HIS A 198 16.32 19.80 -13.89
C HIS A 198 15.50 21.06 -13.64
N ALA A 199 14.96 21.25 -12.43
CA ALA A 199 14.21 22.45 -12.07
C ALA A 199 14.63 23.00 -10.68
N PRO A 200 15.91 23.33 -10.45
CA PRO A 200 16.41 23.75 -9.13
C PRO A 200 15.78 25.05 -8.63
N ASN A 201 15.35 25.93 -9.54
CA ASN A 201 14.70 27.21 -9.22
C ASN A 201 13.22 27.06 -8.85
N ARG A 202 12.64 25.86 -9.00
CA ARG A 202 11.25 25.58 -8.60
C ARG A 202 11.18 25.42 -7.09
N GLU A 203 10.11 25.98 -6.51
CA GLU A 203 9.88 25.93 -5.07
C GLU A 203 9.94 24.47 -4.54
N PRO A 204 10.60 24.20 -3.39
CA PRO A 204 10.78 22.84 -2.87
C PRO A 204 9.50 22.02 -2.75
N PHE A 205 8.44 22.57 -2.15
CA PHE A 205 7.18 21.85 -2.02
C PHE A 205 6.55 21.56 -3.38
N GLU A 206 6.66 22.46 -4.35
CA GLU A 206 6.15 22.24 -5.70
C GLU A 206 6.83 21.05 -6.40
N ARG A 207 8.16 20.87 -6.22
CA ARG A 207 8.89 19.67 -6.70
C ARG A 207 8.38 18.39 -6.02
N VAL A 208 8.17 18.44 -4.70
CA VAL A 208 7.60 17.33 -3.93
C VAL A 208 6.20 16.98 -4.41
N ARG A 209 5.34 17.99 -4.62
CA ARG A 209 3.97 17.82 -5.09
C ARG A 209 3.93 17.14 -6.46
N LEU A 210 4.79 17.55 -7.38
CA LEU A 210 4.87 16.96 -8.72
C LEU A 210 5.39 15.52 -8.70
N ALA A 211 6.43 15.23 -7.90
CA ALA A 211 6.90 13.87 -7.71
C ALA A 211 5.81 12.96 -7.12
N LEU A 212 5.06 13.44 -6.13
CA LEU A 212 3.91 12.70 -5.56
C LEU A 212 2.80 12.46 -6.59
N GLN A 213 2.53 13.40 -7.49
CA GLN A 213 1.52 13.24 -8.54
C GLN A 213 1.84 12.14 -9.55
N ALA A 214 3.13 11.85 -9.77
CA ALA A 214 3.58 10.87 -10.74
C ALA A 214 3.53 9.42 -10.22
N VAL A 215 3.53 9.22 -8.89
CA VAL A 215 3.60 7.89 -8.27
C VAL A 215 2.26 7.43 -7.75
N HIS A 216 1.89 6.19 -8.09
CA HIS A 216 0.61 5.60 -7.75
C HIS A 216 0.80 4.21 -7.13
N GLY A 217 -0.09 3.83 -6.23
CA GLY A 217 -0.04 2.52 -5.59
C GLY A 217 -1.44 2.00 -5.28
N VAL A 218 -1.64 0.70 -5.39
CA VAL A 218 -2.87 0.04 -4.94
C VAL A 218 -2.49 -1.19 -4.15
N ASP A 219 -3.17 -1.42 -3.03
CA ASP A 219 -3.08 -2.69 -2.31
C ASP A 219 -4.42 -3.05 -1.68
N LEU A 220 -4.69 -4.36 -1.60
CA LEU A 220 -5.91 -4.89 -1.02
C LEU A 220 -5.98 -4.66 0.50
N ASN A 221 -4.81 -4.62 1.14
CA ASN A 221 -4.69 -4.59 2.59
C ASN A 221 -4.69 -3.15 3.14
N PRO A 222 -5.74 -2.74 3.89
CA PRO A 222 -5.87 -1.38 4.38
C PRO A 222 -4.73 -0.97 5.34
N PHE A 223 -4.13 -1.91 6.06
CA PHE A 223 -3.00 -1.62 6.96
C PHE A 223 -1.72 -1.33 6.18
N ALA A 224 -1.45 -2.11 5.13
CA ALA A 224 -0.29 -1.91 4.27
C ALA A 224 -0.38 -0.54 3.56
N VAL A 225 -1.55 -0.20 3.02
CA VAL A 225 -1.81 1.12 2.43
C VAL A 225 -1.67 2.25 3.45
N ALA A 226 -2.14 2.08 4.68
CA ALA A 226 -1.96 3.09 5.73
C ALA A 226 -0.49 3.35 6.04
N ILE A 227 0.33 2.28 6.10
CA ILE A 227 1.79 2.38 6.27
C ILE A 227 2.41 3.07 5.05
N ALA A 228 2.08 2.68 3.83
CA ALA A 228 2.59 3.30 2.60
C ALA A 228 2.29 4.80 2.55
N ARG A 229 1.04 5.19 2.83
CA ARG A 229 0.60 6.60 2.91
C ARG A 229 1.38 7.37 3.98
N PHE A 230 1.59 6.78 5.16
CA PHE A 230 2.35 7.39 6.24
C PHE A 230 3.82 7.60 5.86
N ARG A 231 4.49 6.56 5.38
CA ARG A 231 5.89 6.59 4.94
C ARG A 231 6.10 7.65 3.86
N LEU A 232 5.22 7.69 2.86
CA LEU A 232 5.30 8.66 1.76
C LEU A 232 5.04 10.09 2.24
N MET A 233 4.12 10.29 3.18
CA MET A 233 3.88 11.60 3.80
C MET A 233 5.11 12.08 4.58
N VAL A 234 5.74 11.23 5.39
CA VAL A 234 6.96 11.58 6.14
C VAL A 234 8.09 11.97 5.18
N ALA A 235 8.31 11.17 4.14
CA ALA A 235 9.30 11.48 3.10
C ALA A 235 9.02 12.82 2.41
N ALA A 236 7.76 13.11 2.07
CA ALA A 236 7.35 14.35 1.45
C ALA A 236 7.51 15.57 2.36
N LEU A 237 7.17 15.44 3.65
CA LEU A 237 7.34 16.51 4.65
C LEU A 237 8.82 16.86 4.83
N ARG A 238 9.68 15.83 4.96
CA ARG A 238 11.13 16.01 5.06
C ARG A 238 11.68 16.71 3.82
N ALA A 239 11.32 16.23 2.64
CA ALA A 239 11.76 16.79 1.36
C ALA A 239 11.31 18.24 1.14
N ALA A 240 10.12 18.62 1.63
CA ALA A 240 9.61 19.98 1.56
C ALA A 240 10.15 20.91 2.67
N GLY A 241 10.98 20.39 3.60
CA GLY A 241 11.56 21.18 4.69
C GLY A 241 10.59 21.49 5.83
N PHE A 242 9.46 20.78 5.94
CA PHE A 242 8.53 20.97 7.03
C PHE A 242 8.98 20.24 8.29
N THR A 243 9.23 21.00 9.36
CA THR A 243 9.62 20.47 10.67
C THR A 243 8.43 20.29 11.62
N THR A 244 7.27 20.87 11.30
CA THR A 244 6.04 20.74 12.10
C THR A 244 4.81 20.59 11.20
N LEU A 245 3.79 19.86 11.68
CA LEU A 245 2.51 19.73 10.97
C LEU A 245 1.72 21.05 10.91
N ALA A 246 1.99 22.00 11.81
CA ALA A 246 1.35 23.32 11.74
C ALA A 246 1.77 24.08 10.48
N ASN A 247 3.04 23.92 10.07
CA ASN A 247 3.61 24.59 8.90
C ASN A 247 3.09 24.03 7.58
N THR A 248 2.40 22.89 7.58
CA THR A 248 1.80 22.31 6.39
C THR A 248 0.42 22.90 6.08
N THR A 249 -0.05 23.87 6.88
CA THR A 249 -1.35 24.53 6.66
C THR A 249 -1.38 25.22 5.30
N GLY A 250 -2.37 24.89 4.46
CA GLY A 250 -2.49 25.43 3.10
C GLY A 250 -1.81 24.58 2.02
N TYR A 251 -1.01 23.58 2.40
CA TYR A 251 -0.35 22.66 1.48
C TYR A 251 -1.18 21.39 1.28
N THR A 252 -1.25 20.89 0.04
CA THR A 252 -1.94 19.63 -0.30
C THR A 252 -0.95 18.62 -0.86
N PHE A 253 -0.77 17.50 -0.17
CA PHE A 253 0.09 16.39 -0.60
C PHE A 253 -0.76 15.37 -1.38
N PRO A 254 -0.59 15.24 -2.71
CA PRO A 254 -1.38 14.33 -3.52
C PRO A 254 -0.88 12.88 -3.40
N LEU A 255 -1.31 12.18 -2.36
CA LEU A 255 -0.97 10.76 -2.16
C LEU A 255 -1.89 9.85 -2.99
N ASN A 256 -1.43 9.39 -4.15
CA ASN A 256 -2.20 8.50 -5.03
C ASN A 256 -2.05 7.02 -4.65
N ILE A 257 -2.28 6.69 -3.38
CA ILE A 257 -2.22 5.30 -2.87
C ILE A 257 -3.63 4.89 -2.47
N ALA A 258 -4.19 3.84 -3.05
CA ALA A 258 -5.57 3.42 -2.83
C ALA A 258 -5.67 2.01 -2.19
N ILE A 259 -6.72 1.80 -1.42
CA ILE A 259 -7.14 0.49 -0.91
C ILE A 259 -8.09 -0.12 -1.93
N GLY A 260 -7.77 -1.30 -2.45
CA GLY A 260 -8.69 -2.08 -3.28
C GLY A 260 -8.02 -3.19 -4.08
N ASP A 261 -8.85 -3.94 -4.79
CA ASP A 261 -8.38 -5.02 -5.65
C ASP A 261 -7.99 -4.49 -7.04
N SER A 262 -6.69 -4.44 -7.31
CA SER A 262 -6.16 -3.93 -8.57
C SER A 262 -6.42 -4.84 -9.78
N LEU A 263 -6.88 -6.08 -9.55
CA LEU A 263 -7.28 -7.01 -10.59
C LEU A 263 -8.76 -6.82 -10.98
N LEU A 264 -9.60 -6.25 -10.12
CA LEU A 264 -10.98 -5.91 -10.45
C LEU A 264 -11.02 -4.59 -11.22
N LYS A 265 -11.83 -4.52 -12.30
CA LYS A 265 -12.10 -3.24 -12.98
C LYS A 265 -13.09 -2.44 -12.13
N GLN A 266 -12.80 -1.16 -11.90
CA GLN A 266 -13.85 -0.21 -11.55
C GLN A 266 -14.70 0.03 -12.79
N THR A 267 -15.71 -0.79 -13.01
CA THR A 267 -16.66 -0.50 -14.09
C THR A 267 -17.67 0.54 -13.62
N GLN A 268 -17.32 1.82 -13.78
CA GLN A 268 -18.34 2.85 -13.89
C GLN A 268 -19.25 2.62 -15.12
N GLN A 269 -18.79 1.85 -16.11
CA GLN A 269 -19.53 1.54 -17.34
C GLN A 269 -20.37 0.25 -17.31
N ASP A 270 -20.14 -0.70 -16.38
CA ASP A 270 -21.02 -1.88 -16.28
C ASP A 270 -22.28 -1.64 -15.46
N MET A 271 -22.43 -0.45 -14.86
CA MET A 271 -23.68 -0.06 -14.17
C MET A 271 -24.92 -0.10 -15.07
N PHE A 272 -24.75 -0.21 -16.40
CA PHE A 272 -25.84 -0.35 -17.37
C PHE A 272 -25.92 -1.72 -18.05
N THR A 273 -24.98 -2.65 -17.82
CA THR A 273 -24.93 -3.92 -18.58
C THR A 273 -24.55 -5.18 -17.80
N ALA A 274 -24.04 -5.09 -16.57
CA ALA A 274 -23.79 -6.27 -15.74
C ALA A 274 -24.76 -6.29 -14.55
N ASP A 275 -25.25 -7.49 -14.23
CA ASP A 275 -26.04 -7.77 -13.03
C ASP A 275 -25.38 -7.10 -11.81
N LEU A 276 -26.04 -6.09 -11.23
CA LEU A 276 -25.55 -5.23 -10.15
C LEU A 276 -25.21 -5.98 -8.85
N THR A 277 -25.43 -7.29 -8.82
CA THR A 277 -25.20 -8.20 -7.69
C THR A 277 -23.76 -8.70 -7.60
N ASP A 278 -23.04 -8.84 -8.72
CA ASP A 278 -21.73 -9.53 -8.74
C ASP A 278 -20.54 -8.62 -8.34
N VAL A 279 -20.63 -7.30 -8.55
CA VAL A 279 -19.56 -6.33 -8.21
C VAL A 279 -19.67 -5.84 -6.76
N ALA A 280 -20.90 -5.77 -6.23
CA ALA A 280 -21.15 -5.39 -4.83
C ALA A 280 -20.61 -6.44 -3.83
N ASP A 281 -20.60 -7.71 -4.23
CA ASP A 281 -20.18 -8.86 -3.39
C ASP A 281 -18.69 -8.84 -3.00
N PHE A 282 -17.84 -8.08 -3.71
CA PHE A 282 -16.39 -8.02 -3.47
C PHE A 282 -15.87 -6.65 -3.02
N SER A 283 -16.74 -5.67 -2.79
CA SER A 283 -16.32 -4.37 -2.25
C SER A 283 -15.99 -4.52 -0.76
N TYR A 284 -14.76 -4.19 -0.38
CA TYR A 284 -14.37 -4.18 1.03
C TYR A 284 -14.84 -2.88 1.69
N THR A 285 -15.28 -2.94 2.93
CA THR A 285 -15.71 -1.74 3.70
C THR A 285 -14.61 -0.68 3.83
N THR A 286 -13.35 -1.07 3.68
CA THR A 286 -12.19 -0.17 3.69
C THR A 286 -11.72 0.24 2.29
N GLU A 287 -12.29 -0.32 1.22
CA GLU A 287 -11.93 0.02 -0.16
C GLU A 287 -12.22 1.50 -0.44
N ASP A 288 -11.26 2.20 -1.03
CA ASP A 288 -11.36 3.62 -1.35
C ASP A 288 -10.96 3.96 -2.79
N LEU A 289 -10.90 2.96 -3.69
CA LEU A 289 -10.63 3.16 -5.12
C LEU A 289 -11.53 4.23 -5.77
N ALA A 290 -12.77 4.41 -5.29
CA ALA A 290 -13.70 5.41 -5.83
C ALA A 290 -13.19 6.85 -5.66
N ASP A 291 -12.33 7.09 -4.67
CA ASP A 291 -11.69 8.39 -4.42
C ASP A 291 -10.50 8.66 -5.37
N PHE A 292 -10.07 7.67 -6.15
CA PHE A 292 -8.92 7.72 -7.06
C PHE A 292 -9.32 7.42 -8.52
N PRO A 293 -10.11 8.30 -9.16
CA PRO A 293 -10.63 8.06 -10.49
C PRO A 293 -9.50 7.84 -11.51
N GLY A 294 -9.56 6.71 -12.21
CA GLY A 294 -8.59 6.36 -13.24
C GLY A 294 -7.26 5.80 -12.75
N ILE A 295 -7.06 5.58 -11.45
CA ILE A 295 -5.83 4.94 -10.93
C ILE A 295 -5.61 3.52 -11.50
N LEU A 296 -6.69 2.84 -11.87
CA LEU A 296 -6.65 1.52 -12.51
C LEU A 296 -6.87 1.58 -14.03
N LYS A 297 -6.83 2.76 -14.66
CA LYS A 297 -7.04 2.89 -16.11
C LYS A 297 -5.90 2.22 -16.87
N GLU A 298 -6.25 1.27 -17.73
CA GLU A 298 -5.32 0.56 -18.60
C GLU A 298 -4.63 1.52 -19.60
N GLY A 299 -3.37 1.24 -19.93
CA GLY A 299 -2.60 2.00 -20.91
C GLY A 299 -2.35 3.45 -20.52
N THR A 300 -2.10 3.75 -19.24
CA THR A 300 -1.87 5.13 -18.78
C THR A 300 -0.53 5.35 -18.09
N TYR A 301 0.16 4.28 -17.68
CA TYR A 301 1.41 4.37 -16.93
C TYR A 301 2.62 4.10 -17.82
N HIS A 302 3.66 4.91 -17.69
CA HIS A 302 4.90 4.75 -18.44
C HIS A 302 5.80 3.67 -17.81
N ALA A 303 5.70 3.49 -16.49
CA ALA A 303 6.34 2.39 -15.77
C ALA A 303 5.30 1.67 -14.89
N VAL A 304 5.36 0.34 -14.89
CA VAL A 304 4.57 -0.48 -13.97
C VAL A 304 5.48 -1.51 -13.32
N VAL A 305 5.49 -1.53 -12.00
CA VAL A 305 6.28 -2.47 -11.20
C VAL A 305 5.37 -3.19 -10.22
N GLY A 306 5.90 -4.18 -9.52
CA GLY A 306 5.22 -4.76 -8.37
C GLY A 306 5.83 -6.09 -7.96
N ASN A 307 5.59 -6.44 -6.70
CA ASN A 307 5.91 -7.75 -6.15
C ASN A 307 4.61 -8.47 -5.76
N SER A 308 3.90 -8.93 -6.78
CA SER A 308 2.57 -9.54 -6.64
C SER A 308 2.60 -10.81 -5.79
N PRO A 309 1.51 -11.13 -5.08
CA PRO A 309 1.46 -12.25 -4.15
C PRO A 309 1.54 -13.62 -4.84
N TYR A 310 2.27 -14.56 -4.23
CA TYR A 310 2.48 -15.93 -4.72
C TYR A 310 1.55 -16.94 -4.05
N ILE A 311 0.25 -16.66 -4.05
CA ILE A 311 -0.79 -17.50 -3.45
C ILE A 311 -1.81 -17.95 -4.51
N THR A 312 -2.53 -19.03 -4.25
CA THR A 312 -3.66 -19.45 -5.08
C THR A 312 -4.94 -18.73 -4.66
N VAL A 313 -5.86 -18.56 -5.61
CA VAL A 313 -7.18 -17.97 -5.34
C VAL A 313 -8.12 -19.07 -4.89
N ASN A 314 -8.37 -19.15 -3.59
CA ASN A 314 -9.18 -20.21 -2.97
C ASN A 314 -10.70 -19.94 -3.10
N ASP A 315 -11.11 -18.67 -3.16
CA ASP A 315 -12.51 -18.31 -3.38
C ASP A 315 -12.93 -18.64 -4.82
N LYS A 316 -13.92 -19.51 -4.98
CA LYS A 316 -14.37 -19.99 -6.29
C LYS A 316 -15.01 -18.90 -7.15
N LYS A 317 -15.78 -17.98 -6.55
CA LYS A 317 -16.44 -16.89 -7.27
C LYS A 317 -15.40 -15.89 -7.76
N LEU A 318 -14.47 -15.48 -6.89
CA LEU A 318 -13.37 -14.57 -7.23
C LEU A 318 -12.45 -15.19 -8.30
N ASN A 319 -12.12 -16.48 -8.16
CA ASN A 319 -11.33 -17.20 -9.16
C ASN A 319 -12.01 -17.19 -10.54
N ALA A 320 -13.32 -17.44 -10.58
CA ALA A 320 -14.10 -17.39 -11.82
C ALA A 320 -14.14 -15.98 -12.41
N HIS A 321 -14.26 -14.95 -11.57
CA HIS A 321 -14.25 -13.56 -12.00
C HIS A 321 -12.89 -13.16 -12.63
N TYR A 322 -11.76 -13.53 -12.00
CA TYR A 322 -10.44 -13.32 -12.58
C TYR A 322 -10.23 -14.05 -13.91
N ARG A 323 -10.74 -15.28 -14.04
CA ARG A 323 -10.65 -16.02 -15.32
C ARG A 323 -11.42 -15.34 -16.45
N ARG A 324 -12.52 -14.64 -16.15
CA ARG A 324 -13.26 -13.86 -17.15
C ARG A 324 -12.48 -12.62 -17.62
N MET A 325 -11.70 -12.00 -16.74
CA MET A 325 -10.98 -10.77 -17.05
C MET A 325 -9.57 -11.00 -17.62
N TYR A 326 -8.92 -12.10 -17.25
CA TYR A 326 -7.53 -12.41 -17.57
C TYR A 326 -7.42 -13.79 -18.24
N ASP A 327 -7.18 -13.81 -19.55
CA ASP A 327 -6.99 -15.02 -20.34
C ASP A 327 -5.69 -15.77 -19.99
N ALA A 328 -4.77 -15.12 -19.28
CA ALA A 328 -3.60 -15.77 -18.68
C ALA A 328 -3.97 -16.81 -17.60
N CYS A 329 -5.15 -16.71 -16.97
CA CYS A 329 -5.62 -17.59 -15.90
C CYS A 329 -6.07 -18.97 -16.44
N LYS A 330 -5.13 -19.80 -16.87
CA LYS A 330 -5.38 -21.18 -17.37
C LYS A 330 -4.99 -22.22 -16.32
N GLY A 331 -5.72 -23.35 -16.29
CA GLY A 331 -5.46 -24.44 -15.35
C GLY A 331 -5.42 -23.98 -13.89
N ALA A 332 -4.59 -24.61 -13.07
CA ALA A 332 -4.23 -24.08 -11.75
C ALA A 332 -3.22 -22.93 -11.92
N TYR A 333 -3.49 -21.78 -11.28
CA TYR A 333 -2.64 -20.59 -11.37
C TYR A 333 -2.40 -19.97 -9.99
N ALA A 334 -1.25 -19.30 -9.84
CA ALA A 334 -0.98 -18.40 -8.72
C ALA A 334 -1.45 -16.98 -9.06
N LEU A 335 -1.81 -16.18 -8.06
CA LEU A 335 -2.30 -14.82 -8.20
C LEU A 335 -1.31 -13.91 -8.94
N SER A 336 -0.01 -14.22 -8.91
CA SER A 336 1.02 -13.57 -9.73
C SER A 336 0.75 -13.64 -11.24
N VAL A 337 -0.03 -14.60 -11.74
CA VAL A 337 -0.36 -14.77 -13.17
C VAL A 337 -1.28 -13.65 -13.70
N PRO A 338 -2.50 -13.43 -13.16
CA PRO A 338 -3.32 -12.29 -13.59
C PRO A 338 -2.65 -10.96 -13.31
N PHE A 339 -1.85 -10.85 -12.24
CA PHE A 339 -1.04 -9.67 -11.98
C PHE A 339 -0.04 -9.38 -13.09
N ALA A 340 0.72 -10.38 -13.57
CA ALA A 340 1.64 -10.17 -14.69
C ALA A 340 0.90 -9.58 -15.90
N GLN A 341 -0.27 -10.14 -16.25
CA GLN A 341 -1.08 -9.58 -17.34
C GLN A 341 -1.58 -8.15 -17.02
N ARG A 342 -1.99 -7.90 -15.78
CA ARG A 342 -2.42 -6.57 -15.32
C ARG A 342 -1.33 -5.53 -15.46
N LEU A 343 -0.09 -5.86 -15.12
CA LEU A 343 1.07 -4.98 -15.28
C LEU A 343 1.23 -4.54 -16.75
N PHE A 344 1.17 -5.47 -17.69
CA PHE A 344 1.23 -5.16 -19.13
C PHE A 344 0.02 -4.40 -19.66
N ARG A 345 -1.17 -4.56 -19.06
CA ARG A 345 -2.36 -3.79 -19.46
C ARG A 345 -2.33 -2.37 -18.89
N ALA A 346 -1.75 -2.16 -17.70
CA ALA A 346 -1.62 -0.85 -17.09
C ALA A 346 -0.59 0.04 -17.81
N SER A 347 0.46 -0.57 -18.37
CA SER A 347 1.50 0.15 -19.11
C SER A 347 0.98 0.73 -20.42
N GLN A 348 1.36 1.97 -20.72
CA GLN A 348 1.22 2.56 -22.06
C GLN A 348 1.94 1.67 -23.08
N ARG A 349 1.36 1.57 -24.28
CA ARG A 349 2.09 1.01 -25.41
C ARG A 349 3.02 2.10 -25.94
N GLY A 350 4.29 1.79 -26.14
CA GLY A 350 5.18 2.69 -26.88
C GLY A 350 4.54 3.03 -28.24
N GLY A 351 4.70 4.28 -28.67
CA GLY A 351 4.18 4.75 -29.96
C GLY A 351 4.70 3.89 -31.11
N GLN A 352 3.87 3.74 -32.15
CA GLN A 352 4.29 3.20 -33.45
C GLN A 352 5.15 4.20 -34.21
#